data_AF-H1PPD4-F1
#
_entry.id   AF-H1PPD4-F1
#
_cell.length_a   1.000
_cell.length_b   1.000
_cell.length_c   1.000
_cell.angle_alpha   90.00
_cell.angle_beta   90.00
_cell.angle_gamma   90.00
#
_symmetry.space_group_name_H-M   'P 1'
#
loop_
_entity.id
_entity.type
_entity.pdbx_description
1 polymer ?
#
loop_
_entity_poly.entity_id
_entity_poly.type
_entity_poly.pdbx_seq_one_letter_code
_entity_poly.pdbx_strand_id
1 'polypeptide(L)'
;MNIKQIMENINVEKIMRVIALNEISGNENVICKFSYAGGKSGYSFGRSQFDVTHNARARNFLKNICGFSNQDMEKLLNLDKDINHLNERLKLFRAYIDKLDKEHIQQMVNYVASLEGLPEFENEKTFAHLVDYHNQFNLSKNGLMHRFIKSKKIITSQDILNFKLELKWGKERPQDVKRRYNNIENNYKNIIQGG
;
A
#
# COMPACT_ATOMS: atom_id res chain seq x y z
N MET A 1 -9.33 9.28 -19.19
CA MET A 1 -10.15 9.55 -17.99
C MET A 1 -9.47 10.63 -17.16
N ASN A 2 -10.16 11.69 -16.79
CA ASN A 2 -9.60 12.69 -15.88
C ASN A 2 -9.72 12.24 -14.41
N ILE A 3 -8.98 12.88 -13.50
CA ILE A 3 -8.94 12.49 -12.09
C ILE A 3 -10.32 12.59 -11.41
N LYS A 4 -11.15 13.56 -11.79
CA LYS A 4 -12.50 13.73 -11.23
C LYS A 4 -13.37 12.50 -11.53
N GLN A 5 -13.38 12.06 -12.78
CA GLN A 5 -14.11 10.85 -13.21
C GLN A 5 -13.61 9.58 -12.49
N ILE A 6 -12.30 9.49 -12.24
CA ILE A 6 -11.73 8.35 -11.50
C ILE A 6 -12.22 8.39 -10.06
N MET A 7 -12.12 9.53 -9.39
CA MET A 7 -12.51 9.67 -7.98
C MET A 7 -14.00 9.43 -7.72
N GLU A 8 -14.87 9.72 -8.71
CA GLU A 8 -16.31 9.42 -8.62
C GLU A 8 -16.61 7.92 -8.64
N ASN A 9 -15.74 7.09 -9.23
CA ASN A 9 -15.99 5.67 -9.48
C ASN A 9 -15.01 4.72 -8.77
N ILE A 10 -13.94 5.25 -8.18
CA ILE A 10 -12.83 4.44 -7.65
C ILE A 10 -13.29 3.53 -6.52
N ASN A 11 -13.03 2.23 -6.65
CA ASN A 11 -13.27 1.28 -5.58
C ASN A 11 -11.99 1.06 -4.75
N VAL A 12 -11.94 1.68 -3.58
CA VAL A 12 -10.80 1.62 -2.65
C VAL A 12 -10.49 0.19 -2.21
N GLU A 13 -11.51 -0.68 -2.08
CA GLU A 13 -11.29 -2.07 -1.70
C GLU A 13 -10.59 -2.86 -2.80
N LYS A 14 -10.81 -2.53 -4.08
CA LYS A 14 -10.04 -3.12 -5.17
C LYS A 14 -8.57 -2.74 -5.09
N ILE A 15 -8.28 -1.46 -4.86
CA ILE A 15 -6.89 -1.00 -4.66
C ILE A 15 -6.27 -1.72 -3.47
N MET A 16 -6.97 -1.80 -2.34
CA MET A 16 -6.50 -2.50 -1.14
C MET A 16 -6.14 -3.96 -1.44
N ARG A 17 -6.98 -4.68 -2.20
CA ARG A 17 -6.72 -6.07 -2.59
C ARG A 17 -5.46 -6.21 -3.44
N VAL A 18 -5.26 -5.36 -4.45
CA VAL A 18 -4.06 -5.45 -5.29
C VAL A 18 -2.79 -5.02 -4.57
N ILE A 19 -2.86 -4.03 -3.67
CA ILE A 19 -1.75 -3.67 -2.80
C ILE A 19 -1.40 -4.83 -1.86
N ALA A 20 -2.40 -5.51 -1.29
CA ALA A 20 -2.16 -6.69 -0.45
C ALA A 20 -1.47 -7.84 -1.20
N LEU A 21 -1.77 -8.05 -2.49
CA LEU A 21 -1.02 -9.01 -3.31
C LEU A 21 0.47 -8.64 -3.43
N ASN A 22 0.78 -7.35 -3.38
CA ASN A 22 2.14 -6.87 -3.50
C ASN A 22 2.91 -6.92 -2.17
N GLU A 23 2.24 -6.60 -1.07
CA GLU A 23 2.83 -6.52 0.28
C GLU A 23 2.91 -7.87 1.00
N ILE A 24 1.84 -8.68 0.91
CA ILE A 24 1.70 -9.91 1.69
C ILE A 24 1.45 -11.14 0.81
N SER A 25 1.68 -11.03 -0.49
CA SER A 25 1.43 -12.11 -1.47
C SER A 25 0.00 -12.66 -1.41
N GLY A 26 -0.97 -11.84 -0.99
CA GLY A 26 -2.36 -12.25 -0.78
C GLY A 26 -2.59 -13.20 0.40
N ASN A 27 -1.58 -13.43 1.25
CA ASN A 27 -1.70 -14.36 2.36
C ASN A 27 -2.49 -13.76 3.52
N GLU A 28 -3.80 -13.98 3.56
CA GLU A 28 -4.65 -13.40 4.59
C GLU A 28 -4.30 -13.82 6.03
N ASN A 29 -3.58 -14.95 6.19
CA ASN A 29 -3.17 -15.43 7.51
C ASN A 29 -2.12 -14.52 8.17
N VAL A 30 -1.41 -13.69 7.41
CA VAL A 30 -0.41 -12.77 7.97
C VAL A 30 -0.99 -11.42 8.38
N ILE A 31 -2.23 -11.11 7.98
CA ILE A 31 -2.87 -9.81 8.29
C ILE A 31 -2.95 -9.60 9.82
N CYS A 32 -3.31 -10.64 10.56
CA CYS A 32 -3.42 -10.62 12.01
C CYS A 32 -2.21 -11.21 12.73
N LYS A 33 -1.02 -11.15 12.12
CA LYS A 33 0.22 -11.58 12.74
C LYS A 33 1.30 -10.53 12.55
N PHE A 34 2.14 -10.38 13.56
CA PHE A 34 3.36 -9.62 13.44
C PHE A 34 4.35 -10.38 12.57
N SER A 35 4.80 -9.72 11.51
CA SER A 35 5.79 -10.24 10.57
C SER A 35 7.09 -9.44 10.73
N TYR A 36 8.23 -10.11 10.69
CA TYR A 36 9.54 -9.47 10.75
C TYR A 36 10.38 -9.93 9.55
N ALA A 37 10.76 -8.97 8.71
CA ALA A 37 11.49 -9.23 7.46
C ALA A 37 13.01 -9.34 7.64
N GLY A 38 13.54 -9.18 8.87
CA GLY A 38 14.97 -9.16 9.14
C GLY A 38 15.62 -7.80 8.87
N GLY A 39 16.90 -7.68 9.27
CA GLY A 39 17.73 -6.50 9.01
C GLY A 39 17.38 -5.30 9.89
N LYS A 40 17.19 -4.13 9.27
CA LYS A 40 16.83 -2.87 9.96
C LYS A 40 15.32 -2.69 10.16
N SER A 41 14.51 -3.67 9.77
CA SER A 41 13.05 -3.56 9.75
C SER A 41 12.45 -3.79 11.15
N GLY A 42 11.28 -3.22 11.44
CA GLY A 42 10.52 -3.55 12.64
C GLY A 42 9.62 -4.78 12.45
N TYR A 43 8.88 -5.16 13.50
CA TYR A 43 7.65 -5.93 13.32
C TYR A 43 6.60 -5.09 12.57
N SER A 44 5.83 -5.72 11.68
CA SER A 44 4.74 -5.10 10.93
C SER A 44 3.48 -5.96 10.98
N PHE A 45 2.30 -5.37 10.72
CA PHE A 45 1.03 -6.10 10.63
C PHE A 45 0.08 -5.50 9.57
N GLY A 46 -1.01 -6.20 9.27
CA GLY A 46 -2.02 -5.76 8.30
C GLY A 46 -1.59 -5.98 6.84
N ARG A 47 -2.52 -5.70 5.92
CA ARG A 47 -2.24 -5.77 4.47
C ARG A 47 -1.20 -4.73 4.05
N SER A 48 -1.24 -3.58 4.69
CA SER A 48 -0.37 -2.44 4.40
C SER A 48 0.98 -2.51 5.11
N GLN A 49 1.29 -3.61 5.81
CA GLN A 49 2.55 -3.82 6.53
C GLN A 49 2.92 -2.64 7.46
N PHE A 50 2.02 -2.29 8.37
CA PHE A 50 2.20 -1.19 9.32
C PHE A 50 3.38 -1.44 10.26
N ASP A 51 4.54 -0.85 9.94
CA ASP A 51 5.78 -0.96 10.72
C ASP A 51 5.64 -0.35 12.13
N VAL A 52 5.78 -1.17 13.16
CA VAL A 52 5.59 -0.75 14.56
C VAL A 52 6.69 0.21 15.03
N THR A 53 7.91 0.06 14.50
CA THR A 53 9.08 0.87 14.88
C THR A 53 8.94 2.31 14.39
N HIS A 54 8.53 2.50 13.15
CA HIS A 54 8.54 3.81 12.49
C HIS A 54 7.16 4.45 12.35
N ASN A 55 6.07 3.70 12.52
CA ASN A 55 4.72 4.23 12.35
C ASN A 55 4.03 4.49 13.70
N ALA A 56 3.94 5.78 14.08
CA ALA A 56 3.25 6.19 15.31
C ALA A 56 1.74 5.85 15.30
N ARG A 57 1.07 5.88 14.13
CA ARG A 57 -0.33 5.47 14.01
C ARG A 57 -0.50 3.98 14.30
N ALA A 58 0.43 3.15 13.82
CA ALA A 58 0.44 1.72 14.11
C ALA A 58 0.56 1.47 15.63
N ARG A 59 1.48 2.17 16.30
CA ARG A 59 1.64 2.07 17.76
C ARG A 59 0.39 2.54 18.52
N ASN A 60 -0.20 3.66 18.11
CA ASN A 60 -1.43 4.17 18.73
C ASN A 60 -2.61 3.21 18.53
N PHE A 61 -2.71 2.58 17.36
CA PHE A 61 -3.70 1.55 17.12
C PHE A 61 -3.52 0.35 18.07
N LEU A 62 -2.29 -0.18 18.17
CA LEU A 62 -2.01 -1.31 19.07
C LEU A 62 -2.30 -0.99 20.54
N LYS A 63 -1.90 0.20 21.01
CA LYS A 63 -2.15 0.62 22.40
C LYS A 63 -3.63 0.90 22.67
N ASN A 64 -4.24 1.76 21.86
CA ASN A 64 -5.54 2.36 22.19
C ASN A 64 -6.72 1.52 21.71
N ILE A 65 -6.55 0.76 20.62
CA ILE A 65 -7.60 -0.10 20.06
C ILE A 65 -7.39 -1.54 20.50
N CYS A 66 -6.18 -2.07 20.30
CA CYS A 66 -5.91 -3.46 20.65
C CYS A 66 -5.60 -3.65 22.14
N GLY A 67 -5.41 -2.58 22.93
CA GLY A 67 -5.15 -2.65 24.37
C GLY A 67 -3.80 -3.28 24.72
N PHE A 68 -2.78 -3.11 23.87
CA PHE A 68 -1.42 -3.58 24.16
C PHE A 68 -0.80 -2.71 25.26
N SER A 69 -0.21 -3.36 26.26
CA SER A 69 0.50 -2.69 27.34
C SER A 69 1.82 -2.06 26.86
N ASN A 70 2.44 -1.23 27.70
CA ASN A 70 3.78 -0.71 27.38
C ASN A 70 4.81 -1.83 27.27
N GLN A 71 4.69 -2.89 28.07
CA GLN A 71 5.58 -4.06 28.01
C GLN A 71 5.42 -4.83 26.70
N ASP A 72 4.19 -5.01 26.22
CA ASP A 72 3.93 -5.64 24.92
C ASP A 72 4.56 -4.85 23.77
N MET A 73 4.47 -3.51 23.85
CA MET A 73 5.07 -2.63 22.87
C MET A 73 6.59 -2.65 22.91
N GLU A 74 7.19 -2.73 24.10
CA GLU A 74 8.64 -2.91 24.25
C GLU A 74 9.11 -4.22 23.63
N LYS A 75 8.37 -5.34 23.82
CA LYS A 75 8.68 -6.61 23.16
C LYS A 75 8.72 -6.46 21.63
N LEU A 76 7.71 -5.81 21.05
CA LEU A 76 7.67 -5.58 19.60
C LEU A 76 8.81 -4.67 19.12
N LEU A 77 9.14 -3.60 19.86
CA LEU A 77 10.20 -2.66 19.48
C LEU A 77 11.60 -3.25 19.65
N ASN A 78 11.79 -4.15 20.62
CA ASN A 78 13.04 -4.86 20.86
C ASN A 78 13.17 -6.16 20.05
N LEU A 79 12.21 -6.44 19.17
CA LEU A 79 12.19 -7.64 18.33
C LEU A 79 12.26 -8.95 19.13
N ASP A 80 11.58 -8.99 20.28
CA ASP A 80 11.44 -10.21 21.08
C ASP A 80 10.77 -11.31 20.25
N LYS A 81 11.26 -12.55 20.38
CA LYS A 81 10.71 -13.71 19.66
C LYS A 81 9.46 -14.27 20.35
N ASP A 82 9.30 -14.07 21.65
CA ASP A 82 8.12 -14.52 22.38
C ASP A 82 6.95 -13.51 22.25
N ILE A 83 6.30 -13.56 21.09
CA ILE A 83 5.18 -12.67 20.74
C ILE A 83 3.92 -13.45 20.33
N ASN A 84 3.86 -14.76 20.58
CA ASN A 84 2.72 -15.58 20.19
C ASN A 84 1.41 -15.10 20.84
N HIS A 85 1.45 -14.75 22.12
CA HIS A 85 0.31 -14.15 22.83
C HIS A 85 -0.15 -12.83 22.20
N LEU A 86 0.79 -12.02 21.68
CA LEU A 86 0.48 -10.78 20.97
C LEU A 86 -0.21 -11.04 19.63
N ASN A 87 0.21 -12.09 18.90
CA ASN A 87 -0.47 -12.52 17.68
C ASN A 87 -1.90 -13.00 17.96
N GLU A 88 -2.12 -13.80 19.01
CA GLU A 88 -3.48 -14.23 19.38
C GLU A 88 -4.36 -13.05 19.76
N ARG A 89 -3.80 -12.07 20.47
CA ARG A 89 -4.52 -10.82 20.77
C ARG A 89 -4.88 -10.06 19.50
N LEU A 90 -3.93 -9.89 18.58
CA LEU A 90 -4.13 -9.12 17.35
C LEU A 90 -5.25 -9.70 16.47
N LYS A 91 -5.42 -11.03 16.43
CA LYS A 91 -6.51 -11.70 15.70
C LYS A 91 -7.91 -11.26 16.14
N LEU A 92 -8.10 -10.95 17.42
CA LEU A 92 -9.38 -10.48 17.96
C LEU A 92 -9.80 -9.14 17.34
N PHE A 93 -8.87 -8.40 16.75
CA PHE A 93 -9.08 -7.07 16.19
C PHE A 93 -9.09 -7.05 14.64
N ARG A 94 -9.29 -8.19 13.98
CA ARG A 94 -9.30 -8.28 12.50
C ARG A 94 -10.15 -7.20 11.83
N ALA A 95 -11.39 -7.00 12.28
CA ALA A 95 -12.27 -5.98 11.69
C ALA A 95 -11.72 -4.55 11.82
N TYR A 96 -11.04 -4.25 12.92
CA TYR A 96 -10.38 -2.95 13.12
C TYR A 96 -9.12 -2.81 12.26
N ILE A 97 -8.37 -3.89 12.03
CA ILE A 97 -7.23 -3.92 11.10
C ILE A 97 -7.72 -3.71 9.67
N ASP A 98 -8.80 -4.37 9.27
CA ASP A 98 -9.43 -4.19 7.94
C ASP A 98 -9.85 -2.74 7.73
N LYS A 99 -10.42 -2.09 8.76
CA LYS A 99 -10.75 -0.67 8.74
C LYS A 99 -9.50 0.22 8.62
N LEU A 100 -8.46 -0.08 9.40
CA LEU A 100 -7.20 0.66 9.37
C LEU A 100 -6.51 0.57 7.99
N ASP A 101 -6.48 -0.62 7.39
CA ASP A 101 -6.00 -0.85 6.03
C ASP A 101 -6.80 0.00 5.03
N LYS A 102 -8.13 -0.07 5.07
CA LYS A 102 -9.00 0.68 4.15
C LYS A 102 -8.79 2.20 4.28
N GLU A 103 -8.69 2.72 5.50
CA GLU A 103 -8.39 4.13 5.76
C GLU A 103 -7.02 4.54 5.21
N HIS A 104 -6.01 3.68 5.35
CA HIS A 104 -4.68 3.94 4.83
C HIS A 104 -4.68 3.99 3.28
N ILE A 105 -5.34 3.03 2.62
CA ILE A 105 -5.49 3.06 1.16
C ILE A 105 -6.25 4.31 0.71
N GLN A 106 -7.34 4.68 1.41
CA GLN A 106 -8.10 5.88 1.10
C GLN A 106 -7.23 7.14 1.19
N GLN A 107 -6.35 7.23 2.19
CA GLN A 107 -5.42 8.35 2.33
C GLN A 107 -4.42 8.41 1.17
N MET A 108 -3.88 7.27 0.74
CA MET A 108 -3.00 7.23 -0.43
C MET A 108 -3.72 7.63 -1.72
N VAL A 109 -4.95 7.14 -1.93
CA VAL A 109 -5.81 7.52 -3.05
C VAL A 109 -6.05 9.03 -3.06
N ASN A 110 -6.48 9.59 -1.93
CA ASN A 110 -6.75 11.01 -1.80
C ASN A 110 -5.48 11.85 -2.01
N TYR A 111 -4.35 11.40 -1.47
CA TYR A 111 -3.06 12.07 -1.66
C TYR A 111 -2.70 12.14 -3.14
N VAL A 112 -2.71 10.99 -3.84
CA VAL A 112 -2.38 10.95 -5.27
C VAL A 112 -3.36 11.79 -6.08
N ALA A 113 -4.66 11.75 -5.76
CA ALA A 113 -5.67 12.55 -6.44
C ALA A 113 -5.56 14.06 -6.17
N SER A 114 -4.98 14.47 -5.04
CA SER A 114 -4.78 15.88 -4.66
C SER A 114 -3.63 16.57 -5.41
N LEU A 115 -2.83 15.81 -6.16
CA LEU A 115 -1.72 16.36 -6.93
C LEU A 115 -2.24 17.28 -8.04
N GLU A 116 -1.65 18.47 -8.14
CA GLU A 116 -1.98 19.44 -9.18
C GLU A 116 -1.34 19.07 -10.52
N GLY A 117 -2.06 19.28 -11.62
CA GLY A 117 -1.52 19.08 -12.98
C GLY A 117 -1.37 17.61 -13.36
N LEU A 118 -2.18 16.72 -12.79
CA LEU A 118 -2.28 15.34 -13.26
C LEU A 118 -2.76 15.31 -14.71
N PRO A 119 -2.17 14.44 -15.56
CA PRO A 119 -2.64 14.24 -16.93
C PRO A 119 -3.97 13.48 -16.94
N GLU A 120 -4.51 13.25 -18.14
CA GLU A 120 -5.51 12.20 -18.28
C GLU A 120 -4.87 10.82 -18.09
N PHE A 121 -5.62 9.88 -17.51
CA PHE A 121 -5.23 8.49 -17.36
C PHE A 121 -5.88 7.66 -18.46
N GLU A 122 -5.17 6.67 -19.00
CA GLU A 122 -5.75 5.71 -19.95
C GLU A 122 -7.01 5.04 -19.36
N ASN A 123 -6.95 4.64 -18.09
CA ASN A 123 -8.05 4.01 -17.35
C ASN A 123 -7.85 4.11 -15.83
N GLU A 124 -8.85 3.67 -15.06
CA GLU A 124 -8.82 3.60 -13.59
C GLU A 124 -7.64 2.74 -13.08
N LYS A 125 -7.30 1.65 -13.78
CA LYS A 125 -6.18 0.78 -13.42
C LYS A 125 -4.84 1.50 -13.50
N THR A 126 -4.64 2.42 -14.45
CA THR A 126 -3.44 3.27 -14.47
C THR A 126 -3.30 4.10 -13.19
N PHE A 127 -4.41 4.61 -12.65
CA PHE A 127 -4.38 5.32 -11.37
C PHE A 127 -3.99 4.39 -10.20
N ALA A 128 -4.46 3.14 -10.19
CA ALA A 128 -4.03 2.16 -9.19
C ALA A 128 -2.50 1.90 -9.22
N HIS A 129 -1.87 1.88 -10.40
CA HIS A 129 -0.41 1.81 -10.52
C HIS A 129 0.29 3.04 -9.92
N LEU A 130 -0.31 4.23 -10.03
CA LEU A 130 0.24 5.44 -9.43
C LEU A 130 0.10 5.42 -7.89
N VAL A 131 -0.97 4.84 -7.37
CA VAL A 131 -1.14 4.58 -5.94
C VAL A 131 -0.11 3.56 -5.43
N ASP A 132 0.14 2.46 -6.16
CA ASP A 132 1.21 1.50 -5.83
C ASP A 132 2.60 2.15 -5.88
N TYR A 133 2.83 3.06 -6.84
CA TYR A 133 4.05 3.85 -6.87
C TYR A 133 4.20 4.68 -5.59
N HIS A 134 3.15 5.36 -5.13
CA HIS A 134 3.20 6.13 -3.89
C HIS A 134 3.47 5.21 -2.68
N ASN A 135 2.83 4.05 -2.61
CA ASN A 135 3.06 3.05 -1.57
C ASN A 135 4.53 2.55 -1.54
N GLN A 136 5.14 2.31 -2.70
CA GLN A 136 6.50 1.76 -2.79
C GLN A 136 7.61 2.83 -2.66
N PHE A 137 7.40 4.02 -3.21
CA PHE A 137 8.46 5.02 -3.41
C PHE A 137 8.16 6.38 -2.76
N ASN A 138 7.03 6.51 -2.06
CA ASN A 138 6.57 7.76 -1.46
C ASN A 138 6.54 8.92 -2.47
N LEU A 139 5.55 8.88 -3.38
CA LEU A 139 5.32 9.96 -4.33
C LEU A 139 5.25 11.30 -3.59
N SER A 140 6.00 12.30 -4.05
CA SER A 140 6.02 13.64 -3.47
C SER A 140 5.56 14.72 -4.46
N LYS A 141 4.90 15.77 -3.94
CA LYS A 141 4.56 16.96 -4.74
C LYS A 141 5.84 17.54 -5.33
N ASN A 142 5.83 17.66 -6.65
CA ASN A 142 6.95 18.12 -7.49
C ASN A 142 8.20 17.24 -7.44
N GLY A 143 8.10 16.01 -6.92
CA GLY A 143 9.14 15.00 -7.04
C GLY A 143 9.32 14.47 -8.47
N LEU A 144 10.27 13.54 -8.64
CA LEU A 144 10.63 13.01 -9.96
C LEU A 144 9.43 12.43 -10.72
N MET A 145 8.65 11.57 -10.07
CA MET A 145 7.44 11.00 -10.68
C MET A 145 6.39 12.07 -10.97
N HIS A 146 6.13 13.00 -10.05
CA HIS A 146 5.16 14.06 -10.27
C HIS A 146 5.51 14.94 -11.48
N ARG A 147 6.79 15.29 -11.64
CA ARG A 147 7.26 16.05 -12.81
C ARG A 147 7.16 15.23 -14.10
N PHE A 148 7.46 13.94 -14.03
CA PHE A 148 7.34 13.03 -15.17
C PHE A 148 5.88 12.89 -15.65
N ILE A 149 4.92 12.66 -14.75
CA ILE A 149 3.52 12.50 -15.15
C ILE A 149 2.93 13.81 -15.69
N LYS A 150 3.36 14.96 -15.15
CA LYS A 150 2.97 16.30 -15.65
C LYS A 150 3.38 16.57 -17.10
N SER A 151 4.45 15.95 -17.59
CA SER A 151 4.90 16.16 -18.97
C SER A 151 4.11 15.32 -19.99
N LYS A 152 3.22 14.44 -19.53
CA LYS A 152 2.38 13.60 -20.37
C LYS A 152 1.03 14.27 -20.61
N LYS A 153 0.44 14.06 -21.78
CA LYS A 153 -0.96 14.40 -22.05
C LYS A 153 -1.90 13.32 -21.50
N ILE A 154 -1.56 12.06 -21.80
CA ILE A 154 -2.22 10.86 -21.30
C ILE A 154 -1.13 9.96 -20.71
N ILE A 155 -1.34 9.44 -19.51
CA ILE A 155 -0.46 8.48 -18.87
C ILE A 155 -1.03 7.06 -18.95
N THR A 156 -0.16 6.08 -19.18
CA THR A 156 -0.47 4.65 -19.22
C THR A 156 0.17 3.91 -18.05
N SER A 157 -0.28 2.67 -17.77
CA SER A 157 0.40 1.83 -16.77
C SER A 157 1.83 1.47 -17.20
N GLN A 158 2.08 1.35 -18.51
CA GLN A 158 3.41 1.08 -19.06
C GLN A 158 4.38 2.25 -18.86
N ASP A 159 3.91 3.51 -18.95
CA ASP A 159 4.73 4.68 -18.60
C ASP A 159 5.23 4.60 -17.15
N ILE A 160 4.34 4.23 -16.22
CA ILE A 160 4.66 4.09 -14.79
C ILE A 160 5.66 2.94 -14.57
N LEU A 161 5.44 1.79 -15.22
CA LEU A 161 6.37 0.65 -15.15
C LEU A 161 7.76 1.05 -15.64
N ASN A 162 7.86 1.64 -16.83
CA ASN A 162 9.13 2.07 -17.42
C ASN A 162 9.85 3.07 -16.50
N PHE A 163 9.12 4.02 -15.94
CA PHE A 163 9.68 4.97 -14.98
C PHE A 163 10.22 4.26 -13.73
N LYS A 164 9.47 3.32 -13.14
CA LYS A 164 9.91 2.54 -11.96
C LYS A 164 11.20 1.76 -12.24
N LEU A 165 11.32 1.17 -13.43
CA LEU A 165 12.49 0.38 -13.83
C LEU A 165 13.77 1.22 -13.97
N GLU A 166 13.64 2.53 -14.23
CA GLU A 166 14.79 3.43 -14.30
C GLU A 166 15.32 3.92 -12.94
N LEU A 167 14.54 3.77 -11.88
CA LEU A 167 14.95 4.09 -10.52
C LEU A 167 15.98 3.08 -10.01
N LYS A 168 16.79 3.48 -9.02
CA LYS A 168 17.79 2.60 -8.38
C LYS A 168 17.20 1.23 -8.01
N TRP A 169 16.07 1.22 -7.31
CA TRP A 169 15.40 -0.03 -6.93
C TRP A 169 14.92 -0.84 -8.13
N GLY A 170 14.43 -0.19 -9.19
CA GLY A 170 14.02 -0.86 -10.42
C GLY A 170 15.17 -1.53 -11.15
N LYS A 171 16.37 -0.92 -11.11
CA LYS A 171 17.60 -1.49 -11.66
C LYS A 171 18.13 -2.66 -10.83
N GLU A 172 18.04 -2.56 -9.50
CA GLU A 172 18.50 -3.61 -8.58
C GLU A 172 17.52 -4.78 -8.46
N ARG A 173 16.20 -4.51 -8.54
CA ARG A 173 15.11 -5.49 -8.32
C ARG A 173 14.04 -5.40 -9.42
N PRO A 174 14.39 -5.54 -10.72
CA PRO A 174 13.43 -5.39 -11.81
C PRO A 174 12.31 -6.42 -11.77
N GLN A 175 12.59 -7.62 -11.26
CA GLN A 175 11.59 -8.69 -11.13
C GLN A 175 10.52 -8.35 -10.08
N ASP A 176 10.89 -7.67 -9.00
CA ASP A 176 9.92 -7.21 -8.00
C ASP A 176 8.99 -6.14 -8.60
N VAL A 177 9.56 -5.15 -9.31
CA VAL A 177 8.78 -4.11 -9.98
C VAL A 177 7.81 -4.71 -11.01
N LYS A 178 8.29 -5.66 -11.84
CA LYS A 178 7.45 -6.36 -12.83
C LYS A 178 6.38 -7.23 -12.18
N ARG A 179 6.69 -7.93 -11.08
CA ARG A 179 5.72 -8.72 -10.32
C ARG A 179 4.59 -7.83 -9.79
N ARG A 180 4.92 -6.70 -9.16
CA ARG A 180 3.92 -5.75 -8.65
C ARG A 180 3.03 -5.20 -9.77
N TYR A 181 3.64 -4.85 -10.90
CA TYR A 181 2.91 -4.43 -12.09
C TYR A 181 1.94 -5.52 -12.57
N ASN A 182 2.42 -6.75 -12.77
CA ASN A 182 1.61 -7.88 -13.23
C ASN A 182 0.49 -8.23 -12.25
N ASN A 183 0.73 -8.13 -10.94
CA ASN A 183 -0.31 -8.34 -9.93
C ASN A 183 -1.48 -7.37 -10.12
N ILE A 184 -1.19 -6.09 -10.37
CA ILE A 184 -2.25 -5.09 -10.64
C ILE A 184 -2.91 -5.39 -11.99
N GLU A 185 -2.13 -5.63 -13.05
CA GLU A 185 -2.67 -5.91 -14.39
C GLU A 185 -3.61 -7.12 -14.42
N ASN A 186 -3.27 -8.19 -13.69
CA ASN A 186 -4.03 -9.44 -13.71
C ASN A 186 -5.23 -9.45 -12.75
N ASN A 187 -5.19 -8.65 -11.67
CA ASN A 187 -6.18 -8.72 -10.59
C ASN A 187 -7.05 -7.47 -10.48
N TYR A 188 -6.66 -6.36 -11.11
CA TYR A 188 -7.50 -5.17 -11.20
C TYR A 188 -8.52 -5.34 -12.33
N LYS A 189 -9.58 -6.10 -12.06
CA LYS A 189 -10.68 -6.25 -13.01
C LYS A 189 -11.48 -4.94 -13.08
N ASN A 190 -11.56 -4.38 -14.29
CA ASN A 190 -12.62 -3.44 -14.63
C ASN A 190 -13.95 -4.14 -14.32
N ILE A 191 -14.86 -3.49 -13.59
CA ILE A 191 -16.23 -4.00 -13.54
C ILE A 191 -16.72 -3.84 -14.98
N ILE A 192 -16.86 -4.96 -15.70
CA ILE A 192 -17.88 -5.01 -16.73
C ILE A 192 -19.16 -4.84 -15.93
N GLN A 193 -19.81 -3.67 -16.05
CA GLN A 193 -21.22 -3.56 -15.68
C GLN A 193 -21.92 -4.57 -16.59
N GLY A 194 -22.18 -5.75 -16.05
CA GLY A 194 -22.80 -6.84 -16.76
C GLY A 194 -24.30 -6.84 -16.50
N GLY A 195 -25.05 -6.65 -17.59
CA GLY A 195 -26.37 -7.25 -17.82
C GLY A 195 -27.54 -6.62 -17.10
#